data_AF-A0A6B2CHZ6-F1
#
_entry.id   AF-A0A6B2CHZ6-F1
#
_cell.length_a   1.000
_cell.length_b   1.000
_cell.length_c   1.000
_cell.angle_alpha   90.00
_cell.angle_beta   90.00
_cell.angle_gamma   90.00
#
_symmetry.space_group_name_H-M   'P 1'
#
loop_
_entity.id
_entity.type
_entity.pdbx_description
1 polymer ?
#
loop_
_entity_poly.entity_id
_entity_poly.type
_entity_poly.pdbx_seq_one_letter_code
_entity_poly.pdbx_strand_id
1 'polypeptide(L)' 'RYTRSKTGNRKITLFAKRQLIQYGIVMALKYGFKTLLTNPKGTTNSKEHSEVMKKYGLDRHTASAYLTALRGLTHQQK' A
#
# COMPACT_ATOMS: atom_id res chain seq x y z
N ARG A 1 18.53 10.87 -5.81
CA ARG A 1 18.81 9.81 -4.79
C ARG A 1 17.59 9.70 -3.87
N TYR A 2 16.99 8.53 -3.70
CA TYR A 2 15.69 8.36 -3.02
C TYR A 2 15.79 8.28 -1.48
N THR A 3 16.84 7.64 -0.98
CA THR A 3 17.13 7.53 0.47
C THR A 3 18.62 7.78 0.74
N ARG A 4 19.01 7.89 2.02
CA ARG A 4 20.41 8.03 2.42
C ARG A 4 21.23 6.72 2.24
N SER A 5 20.60 5.57 2.04
CA SER A 5 21.27 4.26 1.92
C SER A 5 21.59 3.86 0.47
N LYS A 6 22.83 3.46 0.17
CA LYS A 6 23.23 2.98 -1.17
C LYS A 6 22.49 1.70 -1.56
N THR A 7 22.37 0.75 -0.63
CA THR A 7 21.68 -0.53 -0.86
C THR A 7 20.18 -0.34 -1.06
N GLY A 8 19.56 0.57 -0.30
CA GLY A 8 18.15 0.94 -0.47
C GLY A 8 17.88 1.54 -1.84
N ASN A 9 18.72 2.49 -2.28
CA ASN A 9 18.60 3.07 -3.63
C ASN A 9 18.78 2.02 -4.73
N ARG A 10 19.74 1.09 -4.60
CA ARG A 10 19.91 -0.03 -5.56
C ARG A 10 18.62 -0.85 -5.70
N LYS A 11 18.01 -1.25 -4.58
CA LYS A 11 16.75 -2.02 -4.57
C LYS A 11 15.60 -1.26 -5.21
N ILE A 12 15.46 0.04 -4.89
CA ILE A 12 14.40 0.88 -5.46
C ILE A 12 14.55 1.01 -6.98
N THR A 13 15.77 1.20 -7.48
CA THR A 13 16.02 1.35 -8.92
C THR A 13 15.80 0.04 -9.69
N LEU A 14 16.13 -1.12 -9.09
CA LEU A 14 15.94 -2.42 -9.73
C LEU A 14 14.48 -2.89 -9.72
N PHE A 15 13.66 -2.44 -8.77
CA PHE A 15 12.27 -2.86 -8.66
C PHE A 15 11.38 -2.12 -9.67
N ALA A 16 10.66 -2.87 -10.51
CA ALA A 16 9.78 -2.37 -11.57
C ALA A 16 8.45 -1.77 -11.05
N LYS A 17 8.53 -0.87 -10.05
CA LYS A 17 7.37 -0.32 -9.33
C LYS A 17 6.34 0.31 -10.28
N ARG A 18 6.79 1.12 -11.24
CA ARG A 18 5.90 1.87 -12.13
C ARG A 18 5.14 0.94 -13.06
N GLN A 19 5.84 -0.02 -13.64
CA GLN A 19 5.27 -1.00 -14.57
C GLN A 19 4.24 -1.89 -13.86
N LEU A 20 4.56 -2.39 -12.66
CA LEU A 20 3.63 -3.23 -11.89
C LEU A 20 2.34 -2.48 -11.51
N ILE A 21 2.46 -1.21 -11.10
CA ILE A 21 1.30 -0.38 -10.75
C ILE A 21 0.45 -0.12 -12.01
N GLN A 22 1.07 0.28 -13.12
CA GLN A 22 0.36 0.53 -14.39
C GLN A 22 -0.37 -0.74 -14.87
N TYR A 23 0.32 -1.88 -14.88
CA TYR A 23 -0.26 -3.15 -15.27
C TYR A 23 -1.47 -3.53 -14.39
N GLY A 24 -1.33 -3.40 -13.07
CA GLY A 24 -2.41 -3.66 -12.13
C GLY A 24 -3.64 -2.79 -12.35
N ILE A 25 -3.44 -1.49 -12.63
CA ILE A 25 -4.54 -0.56 -12.95
C ILE A 25 -5.24 -0.98 -14.24
N VAL A 26 -4.48 -1.22 -15.32
CA VAL A 26 -5.04 -1.59 -16.63
C VAL A 26 -5.84 -2.89 -16.54
N MET A 27 -5.31 -3.90 -15.84
CA MET A 27 -6.03 -5.16 -15.66
C MET A 27 -7.31 -4.98 -14.83
N ALA A 28 -7.25 -4.25 -13.72
CA ALA A 28 -8.42 -4.00 -12.90
C ALA A 28 -9.51 -3.24 -13.67
N LEU A 29 -9.14 -2.22 -14.45
CA LEU A 29 -10.07 -1.49 -15.33
C LEU A 29 -10.66 -2.39 -16.43
N LYS A 30 -9.84 -3.29 -17.01
CA LYS A 30 -10.31 -4.27 -18.01
C LYS A 30 -11.43 -5.17 -17.47
N TYR A 31 -11.38 -5.52 -16.19
CA TYR A 31 -12.42 -6.31 -15.52
C TYR A 31 -13.57 -5.45 -14.94
N GLY A 32 -13.58 -4.13 -15.18
CA GLY A 32 -14.63 -3.23 -14.71
C GLY A 32 -14.50 -2.81 -13.24
N PHE A 33 -13.35 -3.05 -12.60
CA PHE A 33 -13.12 -2.62 -11.22
C PHE A 33 -12.77 -1.14 -11.13
N LYS A 34 -13.27 -0.47 -10.08
CA LYS A 34 -12.84 0.89 -9.71
C LYS A 34 -11.49 0.82 -8.99
N THR A 35 -10.44 1.36 -9.62
CA THR A 35 -9.09 1.40 -9.04
C THR A 35 -8.85 2.67 -8.23
N LEU A 36 -8.32 2.53 -7.02
CA LEU A 36 -7.95 3.65 -6.15
C LEU A 36 -6.45 3.64 -5.86
N LEU A 37 -5.82 4.81 -5.98
CA LEU A 37 -4.42 5.00 -5.59
C LEU A 37 -4.37 5.63 -4.20
N THR A 38 -3.81 4.90 -3.25
CA THR A 38 -3.70 5.32 -1.84
C THR A 38 -2.24 5.41 -1.43
N ASN A 39 -1.92 6.34 -0.52
CA ASN A 39 -0.59 6.43 0.07
C ASN A 39 -0.46 5.44 1.26
N PRO A 40 0.42 4.43 1.19
CA PRO A 40 0.60 3.44 2.26
C PRO A 40 1.48 3.95 3.42
N LYS A 41 1.94 5.21 3.41
CA LYS A 41 2.85 5.73 4.45
C LYS A 41 2.26 5.55 5.85
N GLY A 42 2.98 4.86 6.73
CA GLY A 42 2.55 4.68 8.13
C GLY A 42 1.44 3.66 8.32
N THR A 43 1.37 2.62 7.48
CA THR A 43 0.46 1.48 7.68
C THR A 43 1.03 0.42 8.62
N THR A 44 2.35 0.22 8.68
CA THR A 44 2.97 -0.83 9.53
C THR A 44 3.51 -0.30 10.86
N ASN A 45 3.79 1.00 10.96
CA ASN A 45 4.38 1.62 12.16
C ASN A 45 3.41 2.56 12.90
N SER A 46 2.09 2.35 12.76
CA SER A 46 1.07 3.14 13.45
C SER A 46 0.54 2.41 14.68
N LYS A 47 -0.01 3.17 15.64
CA LYS A 47 -0.75 2.60 16.78
C LYS A 47 -1.96 1.80 16.30
N GLU A 48 -2.68 2.36 15.31
CA GLU A 48 -3.81 1.72 14.61
C GLU A 48 -3.45 0.33 14.09
N HIS A 49 -2.24 0.13 13.56
CA HIS A 49 -1.79 -1.17 13.06
C HIS A 49 -1.72 -2.23 14.17
N SER A 50 -1.12 -1.86 15.30
CA SER A 50 -1.02 -2.75 16.47
C SER A 50 -2.39 -3.07 17.07
N GLU A 51 -3.27 -2.06 17.11
CA GLU A 51 -4.65 -2.21 17.60
C GLU A 51 -5.48 -3.12 16.69
N VAL A 52 -5.40 -2.93 15.37
CA VAL A 52 -6.09 -3.78 14.39
C VAL A 52 -5.61 -5.22 14.46
N MET A 53 -4.30 -5.45 14.58
CA MET A 53 -3.75 -6.79 14.76
C MET A 53 -4.29 -7.48 16.01
N LYS A 54 -4.29 -6.78 17.15
CA LYS A 54 -4.78 -7.34 18.42
C LYS A 54 -6.29 -7.56 18.43
N LYS A 55 -7.06 -6.62 17.89
CA LYS A 55 -8.52 -6.64 17.90
C LYS A 55 -9.08 -7.72 16.96
N TYR A 56 -8.49 -7.87 15.78
CA TYR A 56 -8.99 -8.78 14.74
C TYR A 56 -8.13 -10.04 14.55
N GLY A 57 -7.05 -10.20 15.32
CA GLY A 57 -6.15 -11.34 15.21
C GLY A 57 -5.38 -11.41 13.88
N LEU A 58 -5.24 -10.29 13.17
CA LEU A 58 -4.63 -10.24 11.84
C LEU A 58 -3.10 -10.31 11.91
N ASP A 59 -2.47 -10.95 10.92
CA ASP A 59 -1.02 -10.87 10.76
C ASP A 59 -0.58 -9.46 10.30
N ARG A 60 0.74 -9.20 10.42
CA ARG A 60 1.31 -7.87 10.12
C ARG A 60 1.02 -7.40 8.70
N HIS A 61 1.03 -8.29 7.71
CA HIS A 61 0.80 -7.94 6.31
C HIS A 61 -0.68 -7.68 6.08
N THR A 62 -1.57 -8.55 6.58
CA THR A 62 -3.02 -8.37 6.44
C THR A 62 -3.51 -7.10 7.14
N ALA A 63 -3.00 -6.80 8.33
CA ALA A 63 -3.32 -5.54 9.01
C ALA A 63 -2.85 -4.30 8.22
N SER A 64 -1.68 -4.36 7.57
CA SER A 64 -1.19 -3.26 6.72
C SER A 64 -2.06 -3.07 5.46
N ALA A 65 -2.49 -4.17 4.84
CA ALA A 65 -3.39 -4.15 3.68
C ALA A 65 -4.77 -3.59 4.07
N TYR A 66 -5.32 -4.02 5.21
CA TYR A 66 -6.59 -3.56 5.75
C TYR A 66 -6.60 -2.04 5.96
N LEU A 67 -5.57 -1.50 6.63
CA LEU A 67 -5.45 -0.05 6.82
C LEU A 67 -5.29 0.72 5.50
N THR A 68 -4.63 0.13 4.51
CA THR A 68 -4.50 0.75 3.18
C THR A 68 -5.85 0.83 2.47
N ALA A 69 -6.65 -0.24 2.55
CA ALA A 69 -8.01 -0.27 2.01
C ALA A 69 -8.91 0.75 2.71
N LEU A 70 -8.89 0.80 4.05
CA LEU A 70 -9.65 1.77 4.82
C LEU A 70 -9.33 3.21 4.43
N ARG A 71 -8.03 3.55 4.29
CA ARG A 71 -7.63 4.89 3.83
C ARG A 71 -8.12 5.20 2.41
N GLY A 72 -8.11 4.22 1.53
CA GLY A 72 -8.65 4.38 0.18
C GLY A 72 -10.13 4.71 0.18
N LEU A 73 -10.90 4.09 1.08
CA LEU A 73 -12.34 4.32 1.21
C LEU A 73 -12.67 5.66 1.88
N THR A 74 -11.94 6.06 2.93
CA THR A 74 -12.22 7.30 3.67
C THR A 74 -11.78 8.56 2.93
N HIS A 75 -10.68 8.52 2.17
CA HIS A 75 -10.23 9.67 1.39
C HIS A 75 -11.13 10.00 0.18
N GLN A 76 -12.04 9.10 -0.24
CA GLN A 76 -13.02 9.36 -1.31
C GLN A 76 -14.25 10.17 -0.86
N GLN A 77 -14.43 10.41 0.44
CA GLN A 77 -15.60 11.12 0.98
C GLN A 77 -15.44 12.65 1.04
N LYS A 78 -14.42 13.21 0.40
CA LYS A 78 -14.25 14.66 0.24
C LYS A 78 -14.14 15.04 -1.23
#